data_AF-A0AAN8L7Z0-F1
#
_entry.id   AF-A0AAN8L7Z0-F1
#
_cell.length_a   1.000
_cell.length_b   1.000
_cell.length_c   1.000
_cell.angle_alpha   90.00
_cell.angle_beta   90.00
_cell.angle_gamma   90.00
#
_symmetry.space_group_name_H-M   'P 1'
#
loop_
_entity.id
_entity.type
_entity.pdbx_description
1 polymer ?
#
loop_
_entity_poly.entity_id
_entity_poly.type
_entity_poly.pdbx_seq_one_letter_code
_entity_poly.pdbx_strand_id
1 'polypeptide(L)'
;MGYSVAVGKKKENLLYFTGAPRSEHMGQILLFNKVNNNWTVAQRLSGEQMGSYFGAELCSVDIDSDGNTDFLLVGAPMFHQPPREGRIYVYTLTDKLELRMEMNVSVPSQGRFGSSISSLTDLNGDGLKDVAVGAPLEDDSRGAVYIYLGEKLRGIRNEFSQRISAAMIRSKLQFFGQTIDGKMDLDEDGLTDIVVETVLSVSTHLHFHPSEISTDNFDCLGRETISPVVTLTACFNMAEATKSKAGALSAGMNISYSLDVDPVRQRSRAFYSDTNKGPEDFALLWS
;
A
#
# COMPACT_ATOMS: atom_id res chain seq x y z
N MET A 1 -26.14 7.73 -16.54
CA MET A 1 -25.97 8.16 -15.14
C MET A 1 -26.55 7.07 -14.25
N GLY A 2 -25.96 6.82 -13.08
CA GLY A 2 -26.33 5.67 -12.24
C GLY A 2 -25.67 4.35 -12.64
N TYR A 3 -24.63 4.39 -13.49
CA TYR A 3 -23.90 3.16 -13.86
C TYR A 3 -23.17 2.59 -12.64
N SER A 4 -22.58 3.48 -11.83
CA SER A 4 -22.00 3.21 -10.53
C SER A 4 -22.55 4.22 -9.52
N VAL A 5 -22.58 3.82 -8.26
CA VAL A 5 -23.05 4.63 -7.14
C VAL A 5 -22.16 4.35 -5.93
N ALA A 6 -21.77 5.41 -5.22
CA ALA A 6 -21.14 5.31 -3.91
C ALA A 6 -21.81 6.26 -2.93
N VAL A 7 -21.75 5.91 -1.64
CA VAL A 7 -22.27 6.74 -0.54
C VAL A 7 -21.09 7.24 0.28
N GLY A 8 -21.13 8.51 0.67
CA GLY A 8 -20.17 9.09 1.60
C GLY A 8 -20.84 9.91 2.69
N LYS A 9 -20.05 10.25 3.70
CA LYS A 9 -20.48 11.11 4.82
C LYS A 9 -19.38 12.12 5.11
N LYS A 10 -19.70 13.40 5.35
CA LYS A 10 -18.73 14.39 5.83
C LYS A 10 -19.42 15.36 6.79
N LYS A 11 -18.97 15.41 8.05
CA LYS A 11 -19.54 16.27 9.11
C LYS A 11 -21.06 16.16 9.20
N GLU A 12 -21.58 14.93 9.33
CA GLU A 12 -23.02 14.59 9.34
C GLU A 12 -23.79 14.81 8.02
N ASN A 13 -23.17 15.37 6.97
CA ASN A 13 -23.81 15.47 5.66
C ASN A 13 -23.67 14.16 4.91
N LEU A 14 -24.81 13.57 4.53
CA LEU A 14 -24.87 12.43 3.63
C LEU A 14 -24.64 12.87 2.18
N LEU A 15 -23.78 12.16 1.48
CA LEU A 15 -23.38 12.42 0.10
C LEU A 15 -23.65 11.20 -0.78
N TYR A 16 -24.09 11.46 -2.01
CA TYR A 16 -24.19 10.44 -3.05
C TYR A 16 -23.28 10.80 -4.22
N PHE A 17 -22.49 9.84 -4.65
CA PHE A 17 -21.68 9.93 -5.86
C PHE A 17 -22.31 9.03 -6.92
N THR A 18 -22.38 9.50 -8.16
CA THR A 18 -22.87 8.68 -9.27
C THR A 18 -22.04 8.84 -10.52
N GLY A 19 -21.79 7.71 -11.19
CA GLY A 19 -21.07 7.63 -12.44
C GLY A 19 -21.98 7.68 -13.67
N ALA A 20 -21.51 8.39 -14.69
CA ALA A 20 -22.10 8.48 -16.01
C ALA A 20 -21.00 8.27 -17.08
N PRO A 21 -20.45 7.05 -17.22
CA PRO A 21 -19.26 6.78 -18.03
C PRO A 21 -19.42 7.03 -19.54
N ARG A 22 -20.66 7.17 -20.02
CA ARG A 22 -20.96 7.50 -21.42
C ARG A 22 -21.28 8.97 -21.67
N SER A 23 -21.27 9.81 -20.62
CA SER A 23 -21.58 11.24 -20.75
C SER A 23 -20.55 11.94 -21.63
N GLU A 24 -21.01 12.69 -22.63
CA GLU A 24 -20.17 13.42 -23.59
C GLU A 24 -19.04 12.58 -24.21
N HIS A 25 -19.24 11.26 -24.29
CA HIS A 25 -18.23 10.26 -24.69
C HIS A 25 -16.94 10.22 -23.85
N MET A 26 -16.77 11.07 -22.85
CA MET A 26 -15.60 11.09 -21.95
C MET A 26 -15.86 10.41 -20.61
N GLY A 27 -17.13 10.39 -20.18
CA GLY A 27 -17.53 9.97 -18.84
C GLY A 27 -17.57 11.14 -17.86
N GLN A 28 -18.45 11.05 -16.87
CA GLN A 28 -18.64 12.07 -15.84
C GLN A 28 -18.97 11.42 -14.49
N ILE A 29 -18.65 12.11 -13.41
CA ILE A 29 -19.17 11.83 -12.07
C ILE A 29 -19.91 13.04 -11.52
N LEU A 30 -20.92 12.77 -10.69
CA LEU A 30 -21.71 13.79 -10.02
C LEU A 30 -21.71 13.55 -8.52
N LEU A 31 -21.48 14.62 -7.77
CA LEU A 31 -21.62 14.66 -6.31
C LEU A 31 -22.95 15.32 -5.96
N PHE A 32 -23.75 14.62 -5.16
CA PHE A 32 -25.00 15.10 -4.61
C PHE A 32 -24.89 15.31 -3.11
N ASN A 33 -25.43 16.42 -2.64
CA ASN A 33 -25.63 16.69 -1.23
C ASN A 33 -27.10 17.05 -0.96
N LYS A 34 -27.49 17.02 0.32
CA LYS A 34 -28.84 17.33 0.74
C LYS A 34 -28.89 18.77 1.27
N VAL A 35 -29.64 19.64 0.59
CA VAL A 35 -29.86 21.04 0.99
C VAL A 35 -31.35 21.26 1.20
N ASN A 36 -31.75 21.72 2.39
CA ASN A 36 -33.16 21.94 2.76
C ASN A 36 -34.08 20.74 2.46
N ASN A 37 -33.61 19.54 2.82
CA ASN A 37 -34.26 18.26 2.59
C ASN A 37 -34.35 17.78 1.12
N ASN A 38 -33.82 18.54 0.15
CA ASN A 38 -33.79 18.18 -1.27
C ASN A 38 -32.37 17.79 -1.72
N TRP A 39 -32.27 16.81 -2.62
CA TRP A 39 -31.00 16.42 -3.23
C TRP A 39 -30.63 17.37 -4.36
N THR A 40 -29.44 17.97 -4.26
CA THR A 40 -28.90 18.90 -5.26
C THR A 40 -27.55 18.42 -5.76
N VAL A 41 -27.24 18.69 -7.03
CA VAL A 41 -25.91 18.42 -7.58
C VAL A 41 -24.96 19.50 -7.05
N ALA A 42 -24.04 19.12 -6.19
CA ALA A 42 -23.01 20.00 -5.66
C ALA A 42 -21.86 20.19 -6.66
N GLN A 43 -21.48 19.14 -7.38
CA GLN A 43 -20.36 19.19 -8.32
C GLN A 43 -20.54 18.20 -9.48
N ARG A 44 -20.00 18.56 -10.64
CA ARG A 44 -19.86 17.71 -11.83
C ARG A 44 -18.40 17.69 -12.24
N LEU A 45 -17.86 16.51 -12.48
CA LEU A 45 -16.49 16.32 -12.96
C LEU A 45 -16.51 15.46 -14.22
N SER A 46 -15.79 15.90 -15.24
CA SER A 46 -15.66 15.20 -16.52
C SER A 46 -14.34 14.43 -16.60
N GLY A 47 -14.36 13.28 -17.27
CA GLY A 47 -13.16 12.53 -17.61
C GLY A 47 -12.30 13.26 -18.64
N GLU A 48 -11.02 12.87 -18.71
CA GLU A 48 -10.03 13.54 -19.56
C GLU A 48 -9.92 12.98 -20.98
N GLN A 49 -10.35 11.73 -21.19
CA GLN A 49 -10.15 11.01 -22.45
C GLN A 49 -11.47 10.43 -22.97
N MET A 50 -11.75 10.66 -24.26
CA MET A 50 -12.88 10.04 -24.95
C MET A 50 -12.76 8.51 -24.93
N GLY A 51 -13.87 7.84 -24.62
CA GLY A 51 -13.94 6.39 -24.55
C GLY A 51 -13.34 5.80 -23.27
N SER A 52 -12.75 6.60 -22.37
CA SER A 52 -12.10 6.10 -21.14
C SER A 52 -13.07 5.45 -20.15
N TYR A 53 -14.37 5.71 -20.31
CA TYR A 53 -15.42 5.21 -19.44
C TYR A 53 -15.28 5.74 -18.00
N PHE A 54 -14.80 6.98 -17.85
CA PHE A 54 -14.60 7.62 -16.54
C PHE A 54 -15.88 7.66 -15.70
N GLY A 55 -15.79 7.18 -14.46
CA GLY A 55 -16.95 6.99 -13.58
C GLY A 55 -17.63 5.64 -13.77
N ALA A 56 -16.95 4.65 -14.35
CA ALA A 56 -17.48 3.28 -14.44
C ALA A 56 -17.58 2.60 -13.07
N GLU A 57 -16.68 2.95 -12.16
CA GLU A 57 -16.57 2.43 -10.81
C GLU A 57 -16.33 3.58 -9.83
N LEU A 58 -16.94 3.50 -8.65
CA LEU A 58 -16.83 4.51 -7.59
C LEU A 58 -16.63 3.85 -6.24
N CYS A 59 -15.60 4.26 -5.51
CA CYS A 59 -15.34 3.77 -4.15
C CYS A 59 -15.07 4.94 -3.21
N SER A 60 -15.95 5.12 -2.22
CA SER A 60 -15.71 6.06 -1.11
C SER A 60 -14.78 5.42 -0.08
N VAL A 61 -13.79 6.19 0.35
CA VAL A 61 -12.77 5.74 1.32
C VAL A 61 -12.71 6.75 2.47
N ASP A 62 -12.95 6.23 3.67
CA ASP A 62 -12.67 6.87 4.96
C ASP A 62 -11.31 6.32 5.38
N ILE A 63 -10.24 7.09 5.12
CA ILE A 63 -8.88 6.53 5.11
C ILE A 63 -8.36 6.30 6.52
N ASP A 64 -8.72 7.18 7.46
CA ASP A 64 -8.26 7.13 8.84
C ASP A 64 -9.34 6.63 9.82
N SER A 65 -10.45 6.13 9.28
CA SER A 65 -11.55 5.52 10.03
C SER A 65 -12.21 6.47 11.03
N ASP A 66 -12.25 7.77 10.72
CA ASP A 66 -12.88 8.80 11.58
C ASP A 66 -14.41 8.89 11.39
N GLY A 67 -14.98 8.09 10.48
CA GLY A 67 -16.40 8.07 10.14
C GLY A 67 -16.80 9.08 9.06
N ASN A 68 -15.84 9.84 8.53
CA ASN A 68 -16.00 10.69 7.38
C ASN A 68 -15.31 10.09 6.16
N THR A 69 -15.91 10.28 4.99
CA THR A 69 -15.24 10.01 3.73
C THR A 69 -14.16 11.07 3.51
N ASP A 70 -12.95 10.63 3.20
CA ASP A 70 -11.81 11.50 2.89
C ASP A 70 -11.50 11.48 1.40
N PHE A 71 -11.67 10.33 0.76
CA PHE A 71 -11.36 10.17 -0.65
C PHE A 71 -12.50 9.49 -1.42
N LEU A 72 -12.60 9.84 -2.69
CA LEU A 72 -13.39 9.13 -3.69
C LEU A 72 -12.44 8.63 -4.78
N LEU A 73 -12.39 7.32 -4.96
CA LEU A 73 -11.69 6.69 -6.06
C LEU A 73 -12.67 6.48 -7.22
N VAL A 74 -12.21 6.78 -8.43
CA VAL A 74 -13.01 6.74 -9.65
C VAL A 74 -12.29 5.90 -10.70
N GLY A 75 -12.95 4.85 -11.19
CA GLY A 75 -12.45 4.00 -12.26
C GLY A 75 -12.74 4.55 -13.66
N ALA A 76 -11.74 4.47 -14.53
CA ALA A 76 -11.83 4.65 -15.99
C ALA A 76 -11.17 3.43 -16.67
N PRO A 77 -11.82 2.26 -16.64
CA PRO A 77 -11.20 0.99 -17.05
C PRO A 77 -10.89 0.92 -18.55
N MET A 78 -11.49 1.77 -19.38
CA MET A 78 -11.21 1.85 -20.82
C MET A 78 -10.24 2.99 -21.17
N PHE A 79 -9.67 3.67 -20.17
CA PHE A 79 -8.58 4.61 -20.42
C PHE A 79 -7.44 3.91 -21.16
N HIS A 80 -6.92 4.52 -22.21
CA HIS A 80 -5.93 3.87 -23.06
C HIS A 80 -4.72 4.79 -23.28
N GLN A 81 -3.55 4.30 -22.86
CA GLN A 81 -2.26 4.92 -23.10
C GLN A 81 -1.19 3.81 -23.15
N PRO A 82 -0.91 3.21 -24.32
CA PRO A 82 0.00 2.09 -24.44
C PRO A 82 1.33 2.30 -23.68
N PRO A 83 1.79 1.33 -22.88
CA PRO A 83 1.26 -0.03 -22.69
C PRO A 83 0.16 -0.18 -21.61
N ARG A 84 -0.44 0.92 -21.15
CA ARG A 84 -1.39 0.99 -20.02
C ARG A 84 -2.84 1.02 -20.51
N GLU A 85 -3.68 0.15 -19.97
CA GLU A 85 -5.14 0.17 -20.13
C GLU A 85 -5.83 0.16 -18.77
N GLY A 86 -6.70 1.13 -18.57
CA GLY A 86 -7.35 1.41 -17.32
C GLY A 86 -6.58 2.39 -16.45
N ARG A 87 -7.34 3.22 -15.72
CA ARG A 87 -6.84 4.23 -14.81
C ARG A 87 -7.81 4.39 -13.65
N ILE A 88 -7.27 4.66 -12.47
CA ILE A 88 -8.06 5.16 -11.33
C ILE A 88 -7.66 6.61 -11.05
N TYR A 89 -8.62 7.40 -10.59
CA TYR A 89 -8.42 8.77 -10.14
C TYR A 89 -8.76 8.85 -8.67
N VAL A 90 -7.94 9.55 -7.91
CA VAL A 90 -8.12 9.75 -6.48
C VAL A 90 -8.51 11.21 -6.25
N TYR A 91 -9.68 11.41 -5.68
CA TYR A 91 -10.19 12.73 -5.31
C TYR A 91 -10.25 12.85 -3.80
N THR A 92 -9.70 13.91 -3.22
CA THR A 92 -9.98 14.28 -1.84
C THR A 92 -11.35 14.94 -1.73
N LEU A 93 -12.10 14.60 -0.67
CA LEU A 93 -13.34 15.24 -0.28
C LEU A 93 -13.04 16.28 0.80
N THR A 94 -13.06 17.55 0.38
CA THR A 94 -12.79 18.67 1.28
C THR A 94 -13.94 18.93 2.26
N ASP A 95 -13.63 19.66 3.32
CA ASP A 95 -14.60 20.16 4.30
C ASP A 95 -15.73 21.03 3.71
N LYS A 96 -15.54 21.56 2.50
CA LYS A 96 -16.55 22.33 1.77
C LYS A 96 -17.47 21.44 0.93
N LEU A 97 -17.37 20.12 1.06
CA LEU A 97 -18.09 19.13 0.25
C LEU A 97 -17.75 19.23 -1.25
N GLU A 98 -16.49 19.55 -1.55
CA GLU A 98 -15.94 19.58 -2.91
C GLU A 98 -14.93 18.44 -3.10
N LEU A 99 -14.98 17.81 -4.27
CA LEU A 99 -13.98 16.86 -4.74
C LEU A 99 -12.84 17.60 -5.47
N ARG A 100 -11.61 17.32 -5.08
CA ARG A 100 -10.40 17.82 -5.74
C ARG A 100 -9.49 16.66 -6.13
N MET A 101 -9.01 16.67 -7.37
CA MET A 101 -8.14 15.61 -7.87
C MET A 101 -6.77 15.71 -7.18
N GLU A 102 -6.36 14.63 -6.54
CA GLU A 102 -5.04 14.51 -5.91
C GLU A 102 -4.05 13.83 -6.84
N MET A 103 -4.46 12.69 -7.41
CA MET A 103 -3.63 11.92 -8.33
C MET A 103 -4.44 10.97 -9.21
N ASN A 104 -3.75 10.36 -10.16
CA ASN A 104 -4.26 9.23 -10.92
C ASN A 104 -3.20 8.12 -10.97
N VAL A 105 -3.65 6.88 -11.07
CA VAL A 105 -2.79 5.69 -11.05
C VAL A 105 -3.15 4.80 -12.23
N SER A 106 -2.12 4.24 -12.86
CA SER A 106 -2.25 3.28 -13.95
C SER A 106 -1.09 2.29 -13.88
N VAL A 107 -1.34 1.04 -14.25
CA VAL A 107 -0.31 -0.02 -14.30
C VAL A 107 0.06 -0.31 -15.76
N PRO A 108 1.31 -0.74 -16.05
CA PRO A 108 1.76 -1.11 -17.40
C PRO A 108 1.19 -2.46 -17.86
N SER A 109 -0.14 -2.54 -17.98
CA SER A 109 -0.90 -3.74 -18.34
C SER A 109 -2.10 -3.37 -19.22
N GLN A 110 -2.49 -4.26 -20.14
CA GLN A 110 -3.72 -4.16 -20.94
C GLN A 110 -4.87 -4.90 -20.25
N GLY A 111 -5.11 -4.56 -18.98
CA GLY A 111 -5.93 -5.36 -18.07
C GLY A 111 -7.29 -4.76 -17.71
N ARG A 112 -7.61 -3.57 -18.24
CA ARG A 112 -8.72 -2.72 -17.76
C ARG A 112 -8.63 -2.44 -16.27
N PHE A 113 -7.47 -1.98 -15.83
CA PHE A 113 -7.22 -1.60 -14.45
C PHE A 113 -8.24 -0.57 -13.96
N GLY A 114 -8.76 -0.76 -12.75
CA GLY A 114 -9.84 0.09 -12.21
C GLY A 114 -11.24 -0.33 -12.66
N SER A 115 -11.42 -1.57 -13.12
CA SER A 115 -12.74 -2.14 -13.41
C SER A 115 -13.57 -2.40 -12.15
N SER A 116 -12.89 -2.67 -11.04
CA SER A 116 -13.47 -2.81 -9.70
C SER A 116 -12.52 -2.15 -8.70
N ILE A 117 -13.07 -1.51 -7.67
CA ILE A 117 -12.29 -0.86 -6.62
C ILE A 117 -13.01 -1.13 -5.30
N SER A 118 -12.29 -1.66 -4.31
CA SER A 118 -12.82 -1.88 -2.97
C SER A 118 -11.94 -1.24 -1.92
N SER A 119 -12.54 -0.46 -1.03
CA SER A 119 -11.91 -0.08 0.25
C SER A 119 -11.84 -1.34 1.12
N LEU A 120 -10.67 -1.54 1.70
CA LEU A 120 -10.36 -2.64 2.61
C LEU A 120 -10.25 -2.11 4.03
N THR A 121 -10.07 -3.00 5.00
CA THR A 121 -9.49 -2.61 6.28
C THR A 121 -8.01 -2.27 6.13
N ASP A 122 -7.41 -1.80 7.21
CA ASP A 122 -5.97 -1.67 7.35
C ASP A 122 -5.33 -3.08 7.32
N LEU A 123 -4.59 -3.41 6.27
CA LEU A 123 -3.95 -4.71 6.10
C LEU A 123 -2.56 -4.73 6.71
N ASN A 124 -1.87 -3.58 6.81
CA ASN A 124 -0.48 -3.50 7.28
C ASN A 124 -0.34 -2.98 8.72
N GLY A 125 -1.44 -2.67 9.40
CA GLY A 125 -1.47 -2.23 10.80
C GLY A 125 -0.98 -0.80 11.01
N ASP A 126 -0.99 0.05 9.99
CA ASP A 126 -0.54 1.44 10.12
C ASP A 126 -1.64 2.44 10.52
N GLY A 127 -2.86 1.94 10.72
CA GLY A 127 -4.04 2.69 11.10
C GLY A 127 -4.77 3.33 9.92
N LEU A 128 -4.35 3.09 8.67
CA LEU A 128 -5.01 3.58 7.48
C LEU A 128 -5.66 2.44 6.70
N LYS A 129 -6.83 2.69 6.11
CA LYS A 129 -7.48 1.71 5.24
C LYS A 129 -6.73 1.53 3.93
N ASP A 130 -6.71 0.30 3.44
CA ASP A 130 -6.11 -0.02 2.15
C ASP A 130 -7.16 -0.11 1.04
N VAL A 131 -6.71 -0.30 -0.20
CA VAL A 131 -7.57 -0.40 -1.38
C VAL A 131 -7.13 -1.56 -2.25
N ALA A 132 -8.10 -2.36 -2.70
CA ALA A 132 -7.91 -3.33 -3.77
C ALA A 132 -8.45 -2.78 -5.10
N VAL A 133 -7.73 -3.04 -6.19
CA VAL A 133 -8.10 -2.62 -7.54
C VAL A 133 -8.00 -3.79 -8.51
N GLY A 134 -9.08 -4.06 -9.24
CA GLY A 134 -9.16 -5.15 -10.20
C GLY A 134 -8.73 -4.78 -11.62
N ALA A 135 -8.06 -5.73 -12.29
CA ALA A 135 -7.70 -5.71 -13.70
C ALA A 135 -8.09 -7.06 -14.35
N PRO A 136 -9.39 -7.29 -14.61
CA PRO A 136 -9.90 -8.61 -15.01
C PRO A 136 -9.42 -9.10 -16.37
N LEU A 137 -8.95 -8.21 -17.26
CA LEU A 137 -8.47 -8.61 -18.59
C LEU A 137 -6.96 -8.85 -18.66
N GLU A 138 -6.25 -8.67 -17.55
CA GLU A 138 -4.81 -8.89 -17.49
C GLU A 138 -4.45 -10.37 -17.69
N ASP A 139 -3.19 -10.64 -18.03
CA ASP A 139 -2.65 -12.00 -18.19
C ASP A 139 -3.49 -12.86 -19.15
N ASP A 140 -3.84 -12.33 -20.33
CA ASP A 140 -4.71 -12.99 -21.32
C ASP A 140 -6.14 -13.27 -20.80
N SER A 141 -6.77 -12.26 -20.19
CA SER A 141 -8.11 -12.38 -19.57
C SER A 141 -8.20 -13.34 -18.38
N ARG A 142 -7.07 -13.71 -17.79
CA ARG A 142 -7.06 -14.44 -16.51
C ARG A 142 -7.40 -13.51 -15.34
N GLY A 143 -6.88 -12.30 -15.39
CA GLY A 143 -7.14 -11.22 -14.45
C GLY A 143 -6.16 -11.15 -13.28
N ALA A 144 -6.08 -9.97 -12.68
CA ALA A 144 -5.24 -9.67 -11.53
C ALA A 144 -5.95 -8.70 -10.56
N VAL A 145 -5.51 -8.73 -9.31
CA VAL A 145 -5.89 -7.76 -8.27
C VAL A 145 -4.62 -7.09 -7.74
N TYR A 146 -4.70 -5.78 -7.53
CA TYR A 146 -3.63 -4.96 -6.98
C TYR A 146 -4.04 -4.42 -5.63
N ILE A 147 -3.14 -4.50 -4.65
CA ILE A 147 -3.32 -3.91 -3.32
C ILE A 147 -2.51 -2.63 -3.25
N TYR A 148 -3.17 -1.55 -2.85
CA TYR A 148 -2.60 -0.24 -2.60
C TYR A 148 -2.74 0.06 -1.13
N LEU A 149 -1.61 0.34 -0.47
CA LEU A 149 -1.64 0.77 0.92
C LEU A 149 -2.17 2.20 1.03
N GLY A 150 -2.89 2.46 2.11
CA GLY A 150 -3.39 3.78 2.45
C GLY A 150 -2.28 4.82 2.59
N GLU A 151 -2.61 6.07 2.29
CA GLU A 151 -1.73 7.21 2.49
C GLU A 151 -2.55 8.43 2.87
N LYS A 152 -2.23 9.07 4.00
CA LYS A 152 -3.09 10.08 4.62
C LYS A 152 -3.33 11.32 3.74
N LEU A 153 -2.34 11.74 2.95
CA LEU A 153 -2.44 12.99 2.18
C LEU A 153 -3.09 12.79 0.81
N ARG A 154 -2.75 11.70 0.10
CA ARG A 154 -3.23 11.47 -1.27
C ARG A 154 -4.24 10.33 -1.38
N GLY A 155 -4.60 9.70 -0.27
CA GLY A 155 -5.55 8.59 -0.17
C GLY A 155 -4.88 7.23 -0.27
N ILE A 156 -4.07 7.01 -1.31
CA ILE A 156 -3.33 5.76 -1.51
C ILE A 156 -1.90 6.04 -1.99
N ARG A 157 -1.00 5.09 -1.76
CA ARG A 157 0.35 5.14 -2.33
C ARG A 157 0.30 5.05 -3.86
N ASN A 158 1.30 5.62 -4.53
CA ASN A 158 1.37 5.61 -6.00
C ASN A 158 1.72 4.24 -6.58
N GLU A 159 2.45 3.43 -5.82
CA GLU A 159 2.85 2.07 -6.18
C GLU A 159 2.03 1.07 -5.38
N PHE A 160 1.58 0.00 -6.04
CA PHE A 160 0.90 -1.10 -5.36
C PHE A 160 1.90 -1.83 -4.46
N SER A 161 1.46 -2.27 -3.28
CA SER A 161 2.26 -3.12 -2.38
C SER A 161 2.29 -4.57 -2.83
N GLN A 162 1.20 -5.03 -3.46
CA GLN A 162 1.06 -6.42 -3.89
C GLN A 162 0.26 -6.53 -5.19
N ARG A 163 0.63 -7.49 -6.03
CA ARG A 163 -0.15 -7.93 -7.18
C ARG A 163 -0.45 -9.41 -7.05
N ILE A 164 -1.72 -9.77 -7.09
CA ILE A 164 -2.22 -11.14 -7.02
C ILE A 164 -2.71 -11.52 -8.41
N SER A 165 -1.98 -12.39 -9.10
CA SER A 165 -2.41 -12.94 -10.39
C SER A 165 -3.32 -14.14 -10.16
N ALA A 166 -4.36 -14.27 -10.99
CA ALA A 166 -5.20 -15.46 -11.03
C ALA A 166 -4.39 -16.77 -11.13
N ALA A 167 -3.27 -16.74 -11.84
CA ALA A 167 -2.41 -17.91 -12.07
C ALA A 167 -1.73 -18.41 -10.78
N MET A 168 -1.53 -17.54 -9.77
CA MET A 168 -0.98 -17.93 -8.46
C MET A 168 -1.98 -18.75 -7.65
N ILE A 169 -3.27 -18.54 -7.87
CA ILE A 169 -4.36 -19.22 -7.16
C ILE A 169 -4.71 -20.51 -7.90
N ARG A 170 -5.15 -20.40 -9.17
CA ARG A 170 -5.56 -21.53 -10.01
C ARG A 170 -5.36 -21.20 -11.49
N SER A 171 -4.75 -22.13 -12.22
CA SER A 171 -4.37 -21.96 -13.64
C SER A 171 -5.54 -21.75 -14.63
N LYS A 172 -6.78 -22.07 -14.25
CA LYS A 172 -7.98 -21.97 -15.11
C LYS A 172 -8.90 -20.79 -14.78
N LEU A 173 -8.52 -19.93 -13.85
CA LEU A 173 -9.32 -18.75 -13.52
C LEU A 173 -9.31 -17.74 -14.67
N GLN A 174 -10.46 -17.11 -14.88
CA GLN A 174 -10.68 -16.05 -15.86
C GLN A 174 -11.39 -14.88 -15.20
N PHE A 175 -11.13 -13.68 -15.69
CA PHE A 175 -11.74 -12.44 -15.18
C PHE A 175 -11.55 -12.21 -13.67
N PHE A 176 -10.45 -12.72 -13.10
CA PHE A 176 -10.12 -12.51 -11.69
C PHE A 176 -9.95 -11.01 -11.41
N GLY A 177 -10.59 -10.52 -10.35
CA GLY A 177 -10.66 -9.08 -10.06
C GLY A 177 -11.79 -8.35 -10.79
N GLN A 178 -12.73 -9.05 -11.44
CA GLN A 178 -13.93 -8.41 -12.01
C GLN A 178 -14.83 -7.78 -10.94
N THR A 179 -14.91 -8.39 -9.76
CA THR A 179 -15.62 -7.88 -8.58
C THR A 179 -14.75 -8.12 -7.35
N ILE A 180 -14.74 -7.16 -6.43
CA ILE A 180 -13.98 -7.24 -5.18
C ILE A 180 -14.90 -6.71 -4.09
N ASP A 181 -14.99 -7.44 -2.97
CA ASP A 181 -15.61 -6.97 -1.73
C ASP A 181 -14.62 -7.18 -0.60
N GLY A 182 -14.34 -6.11 0.14
CA GLY A 182 -13.28 -6.04 1.15
C GLY A 182 -13.77 -5.53 2.49
N LYS A 183 -15.04 -5.78 2.82
CA LYS A 183 -15.62 -5.38 4.11
C LYS A 183 -16.07 -6.55 4.96
N MET A 184 -15.92 -7.77 4.45
CA MET A 184 -16.40 -8.98 5.10
C MET A 184 -15.22 -9.76 5.67
N ASP A 185 -15.32 -10.08 6.94
CA ASP A 185 -14.55 -11.11 7.63
C ASP A 185 -15.42 -12.39 7.57
N LEU A 186 -14.98 -13.39 6.81
CA LEU A 186 -15.70 -14.64 6.55
C LEU A 186 -15.27 -15.78 7.49
N ASP A 187 -14.05 -15.74 8.03
CA ASP A 187 -13.52 -16.76 8.94
C ASP A 187 -13.52 -16.35 10.43
N GLU A 188 -13.99 -15.14 10.72
CA GLU A 188 -14.15 -14.56 12.06
C GLU A 188 -12.82 -14.33 12.81
N ASP A 189 -11.70 -14.23 12.09
CA ASP A 189 -10.38 -13.98 12.69
C ASP A 189 -10.15 -12.50 13.08
N GLY A 190 -11.06 -11.61 12.68
CA GLY A 190 -11.01 -10.18 12.93
C GLY A 190 -10.28 -9.36 11.87
N LEU A 191 -9.81 -9.99 10.78
CA LEU A 191 -9.23 -9.38 9.58
C LEU A 191 -10.25 -9.43 8.43
N THR A 192 -10.11 -8.54 7.45
CA THR A 192 -10.95 -8.61 6.25
C THR A 192 -10.45 -9.73 5.34
N ASP A 193 -11.37 -10.59 4.92
CA ASP A 193 -11.09 -11.65 3.97
C ASP A 193 -11.02 -11.15 2.53
N ILE A 194 -9.81 -10.75 2.13
CA ILE A 194 -9.34 -10.83 0.73
C ILE A 194 -8.17 -11.85 0.61
N VAL A 195 -7.96 -12.62 1.69
CA VAL A 195 -6.76 -13.38 2.06
C VAL A 195 -5.62 -12.46 2.50
N VAL A 196 -5.64 -12.06 3.78
CA VAL A 196 -4.49 -11.52 4.50
C VAL A 196 -4.39 -12.22 5.85
N GLU A 197 -3.44 -13.14 5.97
CA GLU A 197 -3.03 -13.69 7.27
C GLU A 197 -2.22 -12.62 8.04
N THR A 198 -2.23 -12.70 9.37
CA THR A 198 -1.65 -11.76 10.35
C THR A 198 -0.35 -11.07 9.88
N VAL A 199 -0.32 -9.74 9.93
CA VAL A 199 0.88 -8.97 9.56
C VAL A 199 1.73 -8.68 10.80
N LEU A 200 3.02 -8.99 10.67
CA LEU A 200 4.05 -8.72 11.68
C LEU A 200 4.95 -7.57 11.23
N SER A 201 5.16 -6.63 12.13
CA SER A 201 6.13 -5.56 11.98
C SER A 201 7.41 -5.92 12.72
N VAL A 202 8.55 -5.93 12.01
CA VAL A 202 9.87 -6.15 12.59
C VAL A 202 10.66 -4.85 12.51
N SER A 203 11.00 -4.29 13.67
CA SER A 203 11.83 -3.09 13.80
C SER A 203 13.24 -3.47 14.24
N THR A 204 14.25 -2.83 13.65
CA THR A 204 15.67 -3.13 13.92
C THR A 204 16.39 -1.93 14.50
N HIS A 205 17.11 -2.12 15.61
CA HIS A 205 17.97 -1.11 16.21
C HIS A 205 19.41 -1.61 16.27
N LEU A 206 20.35 -0.83 15.75
CA LEU A 206 21.78 -1.13 15.75
C LEU A 206 22.48 -0.25 16.78
N HIS A 207 23.29 -0.85 17.64
CA HIS A 207 24.06 -0.15 18.66
C HIS A 207 25.52 -0.61 18.66
N PHE A 208 26.46 0.34 18.58
CA PHE A 208 27.89 0.08 18.66
C PHE A 208 28.42 0.39 20.06
N HIS A 209 29.24 -0.51 20.62
CA HIS A 209 29.99 -0.25 21.84
C HIS A 209 31.49 -0.49 21.62
N PRO A 210 32.35 0.52 21.81
CA PRO A 210 32.02 1.93 22.11
C PRO A 210 31.30 2.62 20.94
N SER A 211 30.54 3.69 21.23
CA SER A 211 29.78 4.45 20.22
C SER A 211 30.67 5.22 19.26
N GLU A 212 31.89 5.54 19.70
CA GLU A 212 32.93 6.18 18.90
C GLU A 212 34.23 5.43 19.10
N ILE A 213 35.01 5.33 18.02
CA ILE A 213 36.28 4.64 18.02
C ILE A 213 37.36 5.70 18.20
N SER A 214 37.94 5.78 19.41
CA SER A 214 39.04 6.71 19.67
C SER A 214 40.24 6.37 18.78
N THR A 215 40.77 7.39 18.11
CA THR A 215 41.95 7.29 17.25
C THR A 215 43.27 7.38 18.00
N ASP A 216 43.25 7.56 19.32
CA ASP A 216 44.42 7.95 20.10
C ASP A 216 45.40 6.79 20.38
N ASN A 217 44.92 5.54 20.29
CA ASN A 217 45.69 4.32 20.58
C ASN A 217 46.02 3.49 19.33
N PHE A 218 46.06 4.08 18.13
CA PHE A 218 46.41 3.36 16.90
C PHE A 218 47.94 3.33 16.68
N ASP A 219 48.57 2.18 16.91
CA ASP A 219 49.97 1.97 16.58
C ASP A 219 50.12 1.40 15.16
N CYS A 220 50.38 2.28 14.18
CA CYS A 220 50.62 1.89 12.78
C CYS A 220 52.03 1.34 12.54
N LEU A 221 52.88 1.24 13.57
CA LEU A 221 54.30 0.91 13.47
C LEU A 221 54.66 -0.45 14.10
N GLY A 222 53.77 -1.43 13.98
CA GLY A 222 54.11 -2.85 13.84
C GLY A 222 54.69 -3.63 15.04
N ARG A 223 53.93 -4.63 15.51
CA ARG A 223 54.32 -6.07 15.60
C ARG A 223 53.31 -6.92 16.40
N GLU A 224 52.36 -6.29 17.09
CA GLU A 224 51.15 -6.93 17.60
C GLU A 224 49.96 -6.02 17.29
N THR A 225 49.12 -6.41 16.33
CA THR A 225 47.94 -5.65 15.92
C THR A 225 46.83 -5.83 16.96
N ILE A 226 46.78 -4.96 17.97
CA ILE A 226 45.57 -4.79 18.77
C ILE A 226 44.59 -4.00 17.92
N SER A 227 43.85 -4.69 17.05
CA SER A 227 42.70 -4.09 16.37
C SER A 227 41.69 -3.67 17.43
N PRO A 228 41.23 -2.41 17.46
CA PRO A 228 40.14 -2.03 18.35
C PRO A 228 38.93 -2.89 17.97
N VAL A 229 38.45 -3.66 18.95
CA VAL A 229 37.25 -4.46 18.80
C VAL A 229 36.05 -3.60 19.14
N VAL A 230 35.08 -3.58 18.23
CA VAL A 230 33.80 -2.93 18.47
C VAL A 230 32.74 -4.01 18.48
N THR A 231 31.88 -4.01 19.50
CA THR A 231 30.74 -4.91 19.54
C THR A 231 29.54 -4.19 18.94
N LEU A 232 28.93 -4.78 17.91
CA LEU A 232 27.66 -4.31 17.37
C LEU A 232 26.55 -5.22 17.90
N THR A 233 25.55 -4.59 18.50
CA THR A 233 24.33 -5.28 18.92
C THR A 233 23.21 -4.92 17.95
N ALA A 234 22.65 -5.93 17.28
CA ALA A 234 21.45 -5.80 16.46
C ALA A 234 20.23 -6.30 17.26
N CYS A 235 19.33 -5.39 17.61
CA CYS A 235 18.10 -5.70 18.33
C CYS A 235 16.92 -5.73 17.36
N PHE A 236 16.24 -6.87 17.28
CA PHE A 236 15.01 -7.05 16.52
C PHE A 236 13.83 -6.99 17.49
N ASN A 237 12.96 -6.00 17.35
CA ASN A 237 11.71 -5.92 18.10
C ASN A 237 10.56 -6.23 17.16
N MET A 238 9.83 -7.30 17.46
CA MET A 238 8.70 -7.80 16.68
C MET A 238 7.41 -7.43 17.38
N ALA A 239 6.49 -6.83 16.63
CA ALA A 239 5.15 -6.54 17.10
C ALA A 239 4.14 -6.99 16.05
N GLU A 240 3.03 -7.57 16.50
CA GLU A 240 1.86 -7.80 15.64
C GLU A 240 1.32 -6.44 15.20
N ALA A 241 1.27 -6.21 13.89
CA ALA A 241 0.80 -4.94 13.34
C ALA A 241 -0.73 -4.92 13.28
N THR A 242 -1.34 -6.05 12.91
CA THR A 242 -2.79 -6.25 12.85
C THR A 242 -3.25 -6.99 14.10
N LYS A 243 -4.24 -6.48 14.87
CA LYS A 243 -4.73 -7.19 16.07
C LYS A 243 -5.69 -8.32 15.68
N SER A 244 -5.19 -9.52 15.39
CA SER A 244 -6.07 -10.68 15.14
C SER A 244 -6.69 -11.19 16.45
N LYS A 245 -7.94 -11.69 16.38
CA LYS A 245 -8.59 -12.39 17.49
C LYS A 245 -8.18 -13.86 17.58
N ALA A 246 -7.58 -14.40 16.52
CA ALA A 246 -7.07 -15.76 16.49
C ALA A 246 -5.75 -15.84 17.27
N GLY A 247 -5.86 -15.89 18.61
CA GLY A 247 -4.83 -16.25 19.60
C GLY A 247 -3.35 -16.04 19.24
N ALA A 248 -2.67 -15.16 20.00
CA ALA A 248 -1.23 -14.87 19.95
C ALA A 248 -0.38 -15.88 19.17
N LEU A 249 0.20 -15.40 18.05
CA LEU A 249 1.17 -16.11 17.20
C LEU A 249 2.05 -17.07 18.00
N SER A 250 1.70 -18.35 17.94
CA SER A 250 2.38 -19.44 18.67
C SER A 250 3.49 -20.09 17.84
N ALA A 251 3.77 -19.60 16.64
CA ALA A 251 4.85 -20.08 15.79
C ALA A 251 6.07 -19.17 15.93
N GLY A 252 7.16 -19.68 16.52
CA GLY A 252 8.44 -19.00 16.52
C GLY A 252 8.86 -18.66 15.09
N MET A 253 8.99 -17.36 14.80
CA MET A 253 9.49 -16.90 13.50
C MET A 253 11.02 -16.94 13.47
N ASN A 254 11.56 -17.47 12.38
CA ASN A 254 12.99 -17.44 12.12
C ASN A 254 13.34 -16.15 11.38
N ILE A 255 14.05 -15.24 12.04
CA ILE A 255 14.68 -14.09 11.38
C ILE A 255 16.05 -14.51 10.87
N SER A 256 16.23 -14.46 9.55
CA SER A 256 17.55 -14.46 8.92
C SER A 256 17.97 -13.03 8.63
N TYR A 257 19.14 -12.60 9.11
CA TYR A 257 19.71 -11.29 8.81
C TYR A 257 21.10 -11.45 8.17
N SER A 258 21.47 -10.46 7.36
CA SER A 258 22.83 -10.29 6.84
C SER A 258 23.28 -8.90 7.22
N LEU A 259 24.53 -8.79 7.64
CA LEU A 259 25.12 -7.52 8.00
C LEU A 259 26.38 -7.33 7.15
N ASP A 260 26.52 -6.15 6.57
CA ASP A 260 27.65 -5.79 5.73
C ASP A 260 28.36 -4.55 6.28
N VAL A 261 29.68 -4.65 6.42
CA VAL A 261 30.52 -3.52 6.85
C VAL A 261 31.14 -2.86 5.63
N ASP A 262 31.06 -1.53 5.57
CA ASP A 262 31.60 -0.73 4.46
C ASP A 262 31.16 -1.20 3.05
N PRO A 263 29.86 -1.46 2.80
CA PRO A 263 29.39 -2.11 1.56
C PRO A 263 29.69 -1.31 0.28
N VAL A 264 29.96 -0.01 0.40
CA VAL A 264 30.23 0.90 -0.73
C VAL A 264 31.73 1.05 -1.02
N ARG A 265 32.62 0.56 -0.15
CA ARG A 265 34.08 0.73 -0.32
C ARG A 265 34.72 -0.47 -1.00
N GLN A 266 35.70 -0.19 -1.86
CA GLN A 266 36.56 -1.21 -2.49
C GLN A 266 37.42 -1.99 -1.49
N ARG A 267 37.76 -1.36 -0.34
CA ARG A 267 38.53 -1.98 0.74
C ARG A 267 37.80 -1.72 2.06
N SER A 268 37.33 -2.79 2.69
CA SER A 268 36.67 -2.70 3.99
C SER A 268 37.67 -2.32 5.08
N ARG A 269 37.22 -1.47 6.01
CA ARG A 269 38.02 -1.07 7.18
C ARG A 269 37.77 -1.96 8.38
N ALA A 270 36.68 -2.74 8.38
CA ALA A 270 36.36 -3.70 9.42
C ALA A 270 35.96 -5.06 8.85
N PHE A 271 36.23 -6.08 9.65
CA PHE A 271 35.91 -7.46 9.36
C PHE A 271 35.31 -8.10 10.61
N TYR A 272 34.52 -9.14 10.40
CA TYR A 272 34.02 -9.97 11.49
C TYR A 272 35.17 -10.73 12.14
N SER A 273 35.22 -10.75 13.47
CA SER A 273 36.13 -11.63 14.18
C SER A 273 35.56 -13.05 14.15
N ASP A 274 36.29 -14.02 13.58
CA ASP A 274 35.84 -15.41 13.38
C ASP A 274 35.61 -16.23 14.68
N THR A 275 35.61 -15.57 15.84
CA THR A 275 35.44 -16.22 17.15
C THR A 275 34.06 -15.94 17.76
N ASN A 276 33.19 -16.93 17.63
CA ASN A 276 31.92 -17.18 18.35
C ASN A 276 30.60 -16.78 17.69
N LYS A 277 29.71 -17.78 17.66
CA LYS A 277 28.27 -17.69 17.35
C LYS A 277 27.51 -17.01 18.52
N GLY A 278 27.80 -15.73 18.75
CA GLY A 278 27.16 -14.82 19.71
C GLY A 278 27.08 -13.40 19.10
N PRO A 279 26.72 -12.33 19.85
CA PRO A 279 26.71 -10.96 19.30
C PRO A 279 28.03 -10.70 18.56
N GLU A 280 27.92 -10.36 17.29
CA GLU A 280 29.07 -10.38 16.38
C GLU A 280 30.08 -9.29 16.79
N ASP A 281 31.30 -9.72 17.11
CA ASP A 281 32.41 -8.82 17.44
C ASP A 281 33.16 -8.43 16.16
N PHE A 282 33.44 -7.14 15.98
CA PHE A 282 34.11 -6.58 14.80
C PHE A 282 35.56 -6.27 15.12
N ALA A 283 36.47 -6.73 14.27
CA ALA A 283 37.87 -6.34 14.28
C ALA A 283 38.16 -5.38 13.11
N LEU A 284 38.66 -4.18 13.42
CA LEU A 284 39.05 -3.21 12.38
C LEU A 284 40.49 -3.46 11.92
N LEU A 285 40.69 -3.51 10.61
CA LEU A 285 42.02 -3.51 9.98
C LEU A 285 42.08 -2.30 9.07
N TRP A 286 42.88 -1.31 9.46
CA TRP A 286 43.27 -0.21 8.59
C TRP A 286 44.56 -0.55 7.87
N SER A 287 44.64 -0.13 6.62
CA SER A 287 45.67 -0.50 5.67
C SER A 287 45.98 0.61 4.69
#